data_AF-A0A929UTX8-F1
#
_entry.id   AF-A0A929UTX8-F1
#
_cell.length_a   1.000
_cell.length_b   1.000
_cell.length_c   1.000
_cell.angle_alpha   90.00
_cell.angle_beta   90.00
_cell.angle_gamma   90.00
#
_symmetry.space_group_name_H-M   'P 1'
#
loop_
_entity.id
_entity.type
_entity.pdbx_description
1 polymer ?
#
loop_
_entity_poly.entity_id
_entity_poly.type
_entity_poly.pdbx_seq_one_letter_code
_entity_poly.pdbx_strand_id
1 'polypeptide(L)'
;MKIFDIMRPFSGNPENKSEVKAEISLYQLASSGLKDMTDTICAIREDGKVVGEVRKKDLEYLISKHHQHFSEVVMDYIPIGIIAADCNGRIFYVNPAYTSLLGVAPNRIIGRNINKIEPDSYLSKALHNHQNYDKETHYIKSVDRFVSLHIEGIFENNQYSGAISFFTDDTQIHTLHREIERMSNMVSEVQHQYEETFHRTGLITQDPGYNRLIEQAAIVAKTDVPILIRGENGVGKEVLAKYIHKNSNRSKEPLIIVNCAAIPETLIESELFGYEEGAFTGASKGGKMGKFELANHGTIFLDEIGDMPVSMQSKLLRVIQE
;
A
#
# COMPACT_ATOMS: atom_id res chain seq x y z
N MET A 1 -12.29 19.48 -34.43
CA MET A 1 -11.08 19.36 -35.26
C MET A 1 -11.15 20.36 -36.41
N LYS A 2 -10.19 21.29 -36.44
CA LYS A 2 -10.00 22.30 -37.49
C LYS A 2 -9.00 21.79 -38.53
N ILE A 3 -8.96 22.41 -39.70
CA ILE A 3 -7.96 22.08 -40.74
C ILE A 3 -6.53 22.30 -40.24
N PHE A 4 -6.32 23.32 -39.42
CA PHE A 4 -5.05 23.60 -38.76
C PHE A 4 -4.51 22.42 -37.95
N ASP A 5 -5.37 21.58 -37.37
CA ASP A 5 -4.98 20.47 -36.49
C ASP A 5 -4.42 19.26 -37.28
N ILE A 6 -4.71 19.17 -38.57
CA ILE A 6 -4.41 18.00 -39.42
C ILE A 6 -3.54 18.33 -40.64
N MET A 7 -3.22 19.61 -40.84
CA MET A 7 -2.35 20.05 -41.92
C MET A 7 -0.89 19.70 -41.66
N ARG A 8 -0.14 19.51 -42.74
CA ARG A 8 1.31 19.34 -42.71
C ARG A 8 1.98 20.63 -43.17
N PRO A 9 3.24 20.88 -42.75
CA PRO A 9 4.03 22.00 -43.28
C PRO A 9 4.03 21.97 -44.81
N PHE A 10 3.77 23.12 -45.42
CA PHE A 10 3.69 23.24 -46.87
C PHE A 10 5.09 23.24 -47.49
N SER A 11 5.33 22.40 -48.51
CA SER A 11 6.65 22.23 -49.13
C SER A 11 6.64 22.30 -50.67
N GLY A 12 5.68 23.01 -51.28
CA GLY A 12 5.53 23.06 -52.75
C GLY A 12 5.17 24.44 -53.32
N ASN A 13 4.82 24.50 -54.61
CA ASN A 13 4.26 25.70 -55.24
C ASN A 13 2.73 25.72 -55.00
N PRO A 14 2.15 26.82 -54.47
CA PRO A 14 0.71 26.92 -54.24
C PRO A 14 -0.12 27.18 -55.50
N GLU A 15 0.52 27.51 -56.63
CA GLU A 15 -0.18 27.77 -57.89
C GLU A 15 -1.05 26.59 -58.33
N ASN A 16 -2.31 26.88 -58.70
CA ASN A 16 -3.34 25.94 -59.16
C ASN A 16 -3.79 24.88 -58.13
N LYS A 17 -3.47 25.04 -56.84
CA LYS A 17 -4.04 24.21 -55.76
C LYS A 17 -5.30 24.86 -55.19
N SER A 18 -6.27 24.06 -54.79
CA SER A 18 -7.44 24.53 -54.05
C SER A 18 -7.06 24.99 -52.64
N GLU A 19 -7.77 25.98 -52.12
CA GLU A 19 -7.50 26.60 -50.81
C GLU A 19 -8.66 26.42 -49.83
N VAL A 20 -8.34 26.24 -48.55
CA VAL A 20 -9.31 26.16 -47.44
C VAL A 20 -8.78 26.98 -46.27
N LYS A 21 -9.66 27.71 -45.58
CA LYS A 21 -9.30 28.42 -44.35
C LYS A 21 -8.83 27.44 -43.29
N ALA A 22 -7.63 27.66 -42.74
CA ALA A 22 -7.04 26.79 -41.72
C ALA A 22 -7.92 26.67 -40.46
N GLU A 23 -8.70 27.70 -40.14
CA GLU A 23 -9.56 27.71 -38.94
C GLU A 23 -10.92 27.04 -39.14
N ILE A 24 -11.29 26.65 -40.36
CA ILE A 24 -12.58 26.01 -40.61
C ILE A 24 -12.63 24.65 -39.91
N SER A 25 -13.78 24.34 -39.31
CA SER A 25 -14.01 22.99 -38.76
C SER A 25 -14.28 21.98 -39.87
N LEU A 26 -13.90 20.72 -39.65
CA LEU A 26 -14.24 19.64 -40.59
C LEU A 26 -15.75 19.48 -40.81
N TYR A 27 -16.56 19.80 -39.80
CA TYR A 27 -18.02 19.78 -39.90
C TYR A 27 -18.53 20.82 -40.91
N GLN A 28 -18.03 22.06 -40.84
CA GLN A 28 -18.36 23.10 -41.80
C GLN A 28 -17.84 22.74 -43.21
N LEU A 29 -16.65 22.18 -43.32
CA LEU A 29 -16.09 21.77 -44.61
C LEU A 29 -16.89 20.62 -45.26
N ALA A 30 -17.40 19.68 -44.46
CA ALA A 30 -18.28 18.62 -44.93
C ALA A 30 -19.56 19.17 -45.56
N SER A 31 -20.11 20.28 -45.02
CA SER A 31 -21.31 20.92 -45.55
C SER A 31 -21.08 21.73 -46.85
N SER A 32 -19.88 22.25 -47.08
CA SER A 32 -19.53 23.01 -48.29
C SER A 32 -19.09 22.14 -49.47
N GLY A 33 -18.73 20.87 -49.23
CA GLY A 33 -18.34 19.89 -50.24
C GLY A 33 -16.88 20.01 -50.73
N LEU A 34 -16.29 18.86 -51.09
CA LEU A 34 -14.88 18.73 -51.55
C LEU A 34 -14.74 18.36 -53.04
N LYS A 35 -15.86 18.25 -53.77
CA LYS A 35 -15.90 17.55 -55.08
C LYS A 35 -14.93 18.14 -56.11
N ASP A 36 -14.83 19.47 -56.19
CA ASP A 36 -14.04 20.17 -57.22
C ASP A 36 -12.63 20.57 -56.75
N MET A 37 -12.19 20.08 -55.59
CA MET A 37 -10.87 20.42 -55.04
C MET A 37 -9.77 19.50 -55.57
N THR A 38 -8.55 20.04 -55.68
CA THR A 38 -7.33 19.31 -56.03
C THR A 38 -6.96 18.25 -54.98
N ASP A 39 -6.16 17.25 -55.37
CA ASP A 39 -5.70 16.18 -54.47
C ASP A 39 -4.92 16.70 -53.25
N THR A 40 -4.24 17.82 -53.41
CA THR A 40 -3.58 18.55 -52.32
C THR A 40 -4.24 19.92 -52.18
N ILE A 41 -4.68 20.24 -50.97
CA ILE A 41 -5.41 21.46 -50.63
C ILE A 41 -4.55 22.30 -49.69
N CYS A 42 -4.35 23.57 -50.04
CA CYS A 42 -3.60 24.52 -49.22
C CYS A 42 -4.48 25.04 -48.06
N ALA A 43 -3.95 24.98 -46.84
CA ALA A 43 -4.55 25.60 -45.68
C ALA A 43 -4.05 27.05 -45.58
N ILE A 44 -4.96 28.02 -45.60
CA ILE A 44 -4.65 29.46 -45.59
C ILE A 44 -5.12 30.14 -44.30
N ARG A 45 -4.35 31.11 -43.81
CA ARG A 45 -4.77 32.03 -42.74
C ARG A 45 -5.69 33.12 -43.29
N GLU A 46 -6.30 33.90 -42.40
CA GLU A 46 -7.17 35.03 -42.78
C GLU A 46 -6.44 36.11 -43.59
N ASP A 47 -5.12 36.23 -43.44
CA ASP A 47 -4.26 37.13 -44.22
C ASP A 47 -3.87 36.58 -45.61
N GLY A 48 -4.43 35.42 -46.00
CA GLY A 48 -4.18 34.76 -47.27
C GLY A 48 -2.88 33.96 -47.35
N LYS A 49 -2.08 33.89 -46.26
CA LYS A 49 -0.84 33.13 -46.26
C LYS A 49 -1.11 31.62 -46.14
N VAL A 50 -0.47 30.84 -47.00
CA VAL A 50 -0.43 29.38 -46.91
C VAL A 50 0.36 28.98 -45.67
N VAL A 51 -0.27 28.23 -44.78
CA VAL A 51 0.32 27.74 -43.52
C VAL A 51 0.48 26.23 -43.47
N GLY A 52 -0.10 25.52 -44.43
CA GLY A 52 0.06 24.08 -44.55
C GLY A 52 -0.64 23.50 -45.76
N GLU A 53 -0.58 22.19 -45.91
CA GLU A 53 -1.40 21.44 -46.87
C GLU A 53 -2.05 20.21 -46.24
N VAL A 54 -3.19 19.83 -46.80
CA VAL A 54 -3.91 18.60 -46.46
C VAL A 54 -4.23 17.85 -47.75
N ARG A 55 -4.15 16.51 -47.72
CA ARG A 55 -4.58 15.70 -48.86
C ARG A 55 -6.10 15.55 -48.85
N LYS A 56 -6.73 15.71 -50.02
CA LYS A 56 -8.17 15.52 -50.22
C LYS A 56 -8.65 14.18 -49.69
N LYS A 57 -7.90 13.09 -49.95
CA LYS A 57 -8.22 11.74 -49.44
C LYS A 57 -8.28 11.65 -47.91
N ASP A 58 -7.40 12.37 -47.22
CA ASP A 58 -7.39 12.39 -45.75
C ASP A 58 -8.63 13.15 -45.24
N LEU A 59 -9.01 14.25 -45.88
CA LEU A 59 -10.23 14.99 -45.55
C LEU A 59 -11.49 14.19 -45.85
N GLU A 60 -11.57 13.55 -47.01
CA GLU A 60 -12.67 12.66 -47.39
C GLU A 60 -12.81 11.50 -46.40
N TYR A 61 -11.70 10.89 -45.98
CA TYR A 61 -11.70 9.87 -44.94
C TYR A 61 -12.26 10.43 -43.61
N LEU A 62 -11.71 11.53 -43.12
CA LEU A 62 -12.12 12.12 -41.84
C LEU A 62 -13.58 12.58 -41.85
N ILE A 63 -14.04 13.17 -42.96
CA ILE A 63 -15.44 13.58 -43.17
C ILE A 63 -16.35 12.35 -43.25
N SER A 64 -15.93 11.29 -43.96
CA SER A 64 -16.70 10.04 -44.03
C SER A 64 -16.89 9.39 -42.66
N LYS A 65 -15.91 9.52 -41.76
CA LYS A 65 -16.03 9.05 -40.37
C LYS A 65 -16.89 9.96 -39.50
N HIS A 66 -16.97 11.25 -39.81
CA HIS A 66 -17.84 12.20 -39.09
C HIS A 66 -19.33 12.11 -39.49
N HIS A 67 -19.66 11.51 -40.64
CA HIS A 67 -20.99 11.65 -41.26
C HIS A 67 -22.09 10.72 -40.71
N GLN A 68 -21.80 9.78 -39.83
CA GLN A 68 -22.83 8.91 -39.23
C GLN A 68 -22.63 8.77 -37.73
N HIS A 69 -23.31 9.63 -36.95
CA HIS A 69 -23.53 9.45 -35.51
C HIS A 69 -22.27 9.14 -34.69
N PHE A 70 -21.07 9.52 -35.17
CA PHE A 70 -19.81 9.07 -34.58
C PHE A 70 -19.70 9.48 -33.11
N SER A 71 -20.16 10.69 -32.77
CA SER A 71 -20.20 11.16 -31.38
C SER A 71 -21.13 10.33 -30.51
N GLU A 72 -22.32 9.96 -31.01
CA GLU A 72 -23.27 9.11 -30.27
C GLU A 72 -22.69 7.69 -30.10
N VAL A 73 -22.15 7.13 -31.18
CA VAL A 73 -21.50 5.81 -31.16
C VAL A 73 -20.35 5.79 -30.15
N VAL A 74 -19.45 6.78 -30.17
CA VAL A 74 -18.35 6.85 -29.21
C VAL A 74 -18.88 6.91 -27.78
N MET A 75 -19.88 7.76 -27.52
CA MET A 75 -20.46 7.90 -26.18
C MET A 75 -21.18 6.63 -25.69
N ASP A 76 -21.73 5.83 -26.60
CA ASP A 76 -22.40 4.57 -26.29
C ASP A 76 -21.43 3.48 -25.83
N TYR A 77 -20.19 3.50 -26.33
CA TYR A 77 -19.14 2.53 -25.98
C TYR A 77 -18.25 2.98 -24.81
N ILE A 78 -18.42 4.20 -24.29
CA ILE A 78 -17.70 4.65 -23.10
C ILE A 78 -18.23 3.89 -21.86
N PRO A 79 -17.38 3.17 -21.11
CA PRO A 79 -17.78 2.39 -19.93
C PRO A 79 -17.96 3.27 -18.68
N ILE A 80 -18.31 4.55 -18.87
CA ILE A 80 -18.58 5.54 -17.84
C ILE A 80 -20.01 5.98 -18.04
N GLY A 81 -20.82 5.99 -16.98
CA GLY A 81 -22.19 6.46 -17.05
C GLY A 81 -22.20 7.95 -17.39
N ILE A 82 -22.97 8.34 -18.39
CA ILE A 82 -23.09 9.74 -18.82
C ILE A 82 -24.55 10.15 -18.76
N ILE A 83 -24.80 11.34 -18.21
CA ILE A 83 -26.09 12.03 -18.26
C ILE A 83 -25.83 13.51 -18.53
N ALA A 84 -26.64 14.12 -19.39
CA ALA A 84 -26.56 15.55 -19.65
C ALA A 84 -27.95 16.20 -19.62
N ALA A 85 -27.98 17.42 -19.10
CA ALA A 85 -29.17 18.23 -18.97
C ALA A 85 -28.91 19.67 -19.44
N ASP A 86 -29.93 20.28 -20.04
CA ASP A 86 -29.89 21.68 -20.48
C ASP A 86 -29.92 22.65 -19.28
N CYS A 87 -29.76 23.95 -19.54
CA CYS A 87 -29.78 25.00 -18.52
C CYS A 87 -31.10 25.10 -17.72
N ASN A 88 -32.19 24.52 -18.22
CA ASN A 88 -33.46 24.43 -17.49
C ASN A 88 -33.56 23.15 -16.64
N GLY A 89 -32.53 22.29 -16.70
CA GLY A 89 -32.46 20.99 -16.05
C GLY A 89 -33.20 19.88 -16.78
N ARG A 90 -33.56 20.06 -18.05
CA ARG A 90 -34.18 19.01 -18.85
C ARG A 90 -33.11 18.06 -19.39
N ILE A 91 -33.24 16.78 -19.03
CA ILE A 91 -32.30 15.74 -19.42
C ILE A 91 -32.48 15.45 -20.92
N PHE A 92 -31.44 15.62 -21.71
CA PHE A 92 -31.48 15.40 -23.16
C PHE A 92 -30.62 14.22 -23.60
N TYR A 93 -29.74 13.71 -22.73
CA TYR A 93 -28.85 12.61 -23.08
C TYR A 93 -28.55 11.70 -21.88
N VAL A 94 -28.52 10.39 -22.13
CA VAL A 94 -27.90 9.36 -21.28
C VAL A 94 -27.25 8.31 -22.17
N ASN A 95 -26.13 7.72 -21.75
CA ASN A 95 -25.51 6.62 -22.47
C ASN A 95 -25.92 5.23 -21.90
N PRO A 96 -25.64 4.11 -22.59
CA PRO A 96 -25.94 2.76 -22.11
C PRO A 96 -25.25 2.39 -20.80
N ALA A 97 -24.05 2.94 -20.54
CA ALA A 97 -23.34 2.71 -19.28
C ALA A 97 -24.11 3.30 -18.08
N TYR A 98 -24.76 4.46 -18.23
CA TYR A 98 -25.64 5.03 -17.20
C TYR A 98 -26.76 4.06 -16.84
N THR A 99 -27.44 3.50 -17.84
CA THR A 99 -28.52 2.53 -17.63
C THR A 99 -28.01 1.24 -16.99
N SER A 100 -26.84 0.75 -17.41
CA SER A 100 -26.24 -0.47 -16.86
C SER A 100 -25.81 -0.29 -15.40
N LEU A 101 -25.30 0.90 -15.06
CA LEU A 101 -24.81 1.21 -13.72
C LEU A 101 -25.96 1.46 -12.74
N LEU A 102 -26.98 2.23 -13.14
CA LEU A 102 -28.06 2.67 -12.25
C LEU A 102 -29.36 1.86 -12.40
N GLY A 103 -29.48 1.00 -13.39
CA GLY A 103 -30.69 0.22 -13.65
C GLY A 103 -31.89 1.04 -14.15
N VAL A 104 -31.65 2.27 -14.65
CA VAL A 104 -32.71 3.18 -15.12
C VAL A 104 -32.74 3.24 -16.64
N ALA A 105 -33.87 2.83 -17.23
CA ALA A 105 -34.07 2.86 -18.68
C ALA A 105 -34.15 4.31 -19.22
N PRO A 106 -33.57 4.61 -20.41
CA PRO A 106 -33.52 5.97 -20.95
C PRO A 106 -34.92 6.60 -21.13
N ASN A 107 -35.90 5.83 -21.57
CA ASN A 107 -37.28 6.29 -21.77
C ASN A 107 -37.99 6.78 -20.49
N ARG A 108 -37.46 6.42 -19.31
CA ARG A 108 -37.99 6.88 -18.03
C ARG A 108 -37.43 8.23 -17.60
N ILE A 109 -36.31 8.67 -18.16
CA ILE A 109 -35.57 9.83 -17.67
C ILE A 109 -35.38 10.92 -18.74
N ILE A 110 -35.22 10.54 -20.01
CA ILE A 110 -35.05 11.49 -21.11
C ILE A 110 -36.27 12.40 -21.22
N GLY A 111 -35.99 13.69 -21.39
CA GLY A 111 -36.97 14.77 -21.48
C GLY A 111 -37.58 15.20 -20.14
N ARG A 112 -37.28 14.53 -19.03
CA ARG A 112 -37.70 14.94 -17.69
C ARG A 112 -36.73 15.95 -17.09
N ASN A 113 -37.17 16.63 -16.04
CA ASN A 113 -36.38 17.66 -15.37
C ASN A 113 -35.65 17.08 -14.15
N ILE A 114 -34.32 17.16 -14.12
CA ILE A 114 -33.49 16.61 -13.03
C ILE A 114 -33.81 17.26 -11.68
N ASN A 115 -34.12 18.56 -11.66
CA ASN A 115 -34.47 19.28 -10.44
C ASN A 115 -35.80 18.79 -9.83
N LYS A 116 -36.63 18.06 -10.59
CA LYS A 116 -37.87 17.44 -10.10
C LYS A 116 -37.70 15.98 -9.71
N ILE A 117 -36.82 15.26 -10.41
CA ILE A 117 -36.62 13.82 -10.16
C ILE A 117 -35.64 13.64 -9.00
N GLU A 118 -34.54 14.38 -8.99
CA GLU A 118 -33.48 14.33 -8.00
C GLU A 118 -32.98 15.75 -7.65
N PRO A 119 -33.74 16.53 -6.88
CA PRO A 119 -33.39 17.92 -6.52
C PRO A 119 -32.07 18.05 -5.76
N ASP A 120 -31.68 17.02 -5.01
CA ASP A 120 -30.45 17.04 -4.21
C ASP A 120 -29.22 16.52 -4.96
N SER A 121 -29.38 16.09 -6.21
CA SER A 121 -28.30 15.55 -7.04
C SER A 121 -27.20 16.60 -7.28
N TYR A 122 -25.96 16.13 -7.42
CA TYR A 122 -24.85 17.02 -7.77
C TYR A 122 -25.03 17.66 -9.15
N LEU A 123 -25.72 16.98 -10.08
CA LEU A 123 -26.06 17.55 -11.37
C LEU A 123 -27.04 18.73 -11.23
N SER A 124 -28.08 18.60 -10.40
CA SER A 124 -28.99 19.72 -10.10
C SER A 124 -28.24 20.91 -9.49
N LYS A 125 -27.33 20.65 -8.54
CA LYS A 125 -26.48 21.68 -7.93
C LYS A 125 -25.56 22.37 -8.95
N ALA A 126 -24.97 21.61 -9.88
CA ALA A 126 -24.15 22.14 -10.97
C ALA A 126 -24.94 23.07 -11.88
N LEU A 127 -26.16 22.68 -12.25
CA LEU A 127 -27.06 23.49 -13.06
C LEU A 127 -27.48 24.79 -12.36
N HIS A 128 -27.68 24.77 -11.05
CA HIS A 128 -28.06 25.95 -10.30
C HIS A 128 -26.90 26.91 -10.04
N ASN A 129 -25.71 26.37 -9.75
CA ASN A 129 -24.56 27.16 -9.33
C ASN A 129 -23.60 27.48 -10.48
N HIS A 130 -23.78 26.87 -11.65
CA HIS A 130 -22.86 26.91 -12.80
C HIS A 130 -21.44 26.50 -12.38
N GLN A 131 -21.34 25.50 -11.52
CA GLN A 131 -20.09 25.01 -10.93
C GLN A 131 -19.82 23.56 -11.33
N ASN A 132 -18.53 23.25 -11.49
CA ASN A 132 -18.06 21.90 -11.67
C ASN A 132 -17.97 21.19 -10.31
N TYR A 133 -18.20 19.89 -10.30
CA TYR A 133 -18.08 19.07 -9.10
C TYR A 133 -17.23 17.84 -9.42
N ASP A 134 -16.32 17.53 -8.51
CA ASP A 134 -15.55 16.29 -8.51
C ASP A 134 -15.73 15.62 -7.14
N LYS A 135 -16.22 14.38 -7.16
CA LYS A 135 -16.47 13.58 -5.96
C LYS A 135 -15.88 12.19 -6.16
N GLU A 136 -14.83 11.93 -5.40
CA GLU A 136 -14.03 10.70 -5.47
C GLU A 136 -14.80 9.45 -5.07
N THR A 137 -15.79 9.53 -4.18
CA THR A 137 -16.57 8.36 -3.77
C THR A 137 -17.94 8.74 -3.25
N HIS A 138 -18.96 8.09 -3.81
CA HIS A 138 -20.34 8.15 -3.37
C HIS A 138 -20.96 6.75 -3.40
N TYR A 139 -21.59 6.34 -2.30
CA TYR A 139 -22.26 5.04 -2.23
C TYR A 139 -23.74 5.17 -2.60
N ILE A 140 -24.14 4.52 -3.69
CA ILE A 140 -25.52 4.50 -4.16
C ILE A 140 -26.19 3.23 -3.65
N LYS A 141 -26.95 3.38 -2.56
CA LYS A 141 -27.65 2.28 -1.86
C LYS A 141 -28.62 1.48 -2.74
N SER A 142 -29.31 2.13 -3.67
CA SER A 142 -30.34 1.50 -4.50
C SER A 142 -29.80 0.45 -5.46
N VAL A 143 -28.53 0.57 -5.84
CA VAL A 143 -27.85 -0.36 -6.76
C VAL A 143 -26.63 -1.04 -6.13
N ASP A 144 -26.37 -0.78 -4.85
CA ASP A 144 -25.24 -1.31 -4.08
C ASP A 144 -23.89 -1.10 -4.78
N ARG A 145 -23.59 0.15 -5.15
CA ARG A 145 -22.35 0.51 -5.85
C ARG A 145 -21.68 1.73 -5.26
N PHE A 146 -20.35 1.73 -5.29
CA PHE A 146 -19.53 2.92 -5.09
C PHE A 146 -19.27 3.57 -6.44
N VAL A 147 -19.49 4.87 -6.54
CA VAL A 147 -19.26 5.64 -7.75
C VAL A 147 -18.47 6.90 -7.48
N SER A 148 -17.58 7.26 -8.40
CA SER A 148 -17.07 8.63 -8.50
C SER A 148 -17.92 9.43 -9.48
N LEU A 149 -18.04 10.72 -9.19
CA LEU A 149 -18.88 11.66 -9.94
C LEU A 149 -18.01 12.81 -10.40
N HIS A 150 -17.96 13.03 -11.70
CA HIS A 150 -17.37 14.23 -12.29
C HIS A 150 -18.46 14.99 -13.04
N ILE A 151 -18.55 16.30 -12.84
CA ILE A 151 -19.59 17.14 -13.44
C ILE A 151 -18.99 18.39 -14.03
N GLU A 152 -19.30 18.66 -15.29
CA GLU A 152 -18.85 19.83 -16.01
C GLU A 152 -20.01 20.64 -16.58
N GLY A 153 -19.86 21.97 -16.55
CA GLY A 153 -20.74 22.88 -17.28
C GLY A 153 -20.52 22.79 -18.79
N ILE A 154 -21.62 22.76 -19.54
CA ILE A 154 -21.63 22.83 -21.01
C ILE A 154 -21.75 24.29 -21.41
N PHE A 155 -20.84 24.76 -22.25
CA PHE A 155 -20.84 26.12 -22.78
C PHE A 155 -20.90 26.11 -24.31
N GLU A 156 -21.86 26.84 -24.87
CA GLU A 156 -22.00 27.06 -26.30
C GLU A 156 -21.89 28.56 -26.59
N ASN A 157 -21.01 28.97 -27.51
CA ASN A 157 -20.76 30.38 -27.82
C ASN A 157 -20.46 31.25 -26.58
N ASN A 158 -19.71 30.69 -25.62
CA ASN A 158 -19.38 31.34 -24.34
C ASN A 158 -20.58 31.62 -23.41
N GLN A 159 -21.74 31.00 -23.69
CA GLN A 159 -22.93 31.03 -22.86
C GLN A 159 -23.16 29.65 -22.24
N TYR A 160 -23.56 29.65 -20.96
CA TYR A 160 -23.90 28.41 -20.26
C TYR A 160 -25.15 27.77 -20.88
N SER A 161 -25.00 26.54 -21.37
CA SER A 161 -26.04 25.79 -22.11
C SER A 161 -26.57 24.59 -21.29
N GLY A 162 -25.83 24.13 -20.27
CA GLY A 162 -26.27 23.03 -19.40
C GLY A 162 -25.14 22.42 -18.59
N ALA A 163 -25.30 21.17 -18.16
CA ALA A 163 -24.27 20.40 -17.46
C ALA A 163 -24.28 18.93 -17.88
N ILE A 164 -23.12 18.30 -17.81
CA ILE A 164 -22.88 16.87 -18.04
C ILE A 164 -22.27 16.24 -16.80
N SER A 165 -22.76 15.07 -16.42
CA SER A 165 -22.24 14.28 -15.30
C SER A 165 -21.76 12.91 -15.77
N PHE A 166 -20.59 12.52 -15.28
CA PHE A 166 -19.89 11.28 -15.52
C PHE A 166 -19.88 10.44 -14.23
N PHE A 167 -20.17 9.14 -14.36
CA PHE A 167 -20.26 8.17 -13.27
C PHE A 167 -19.32 7.01 -13.55
N THR A 168 -18.32 6.80 -12.70
CA THR A 168 -17.44 5.64 -12.79
C THR A 168 -17.79 4.67 -11.66
N ASP A 169 -17.87 3.37 -11.95
CA ASP A 169 -18.08 2.33 -10.93
C ASP A 169 -16.75 1.98 -10.26
N ASP A 170 -16.58 2.43 -9.02
CA ASP A 170 -15.37 2.22 -8.23
C ASP A 170 -15.55 1.09 -7.20
N THR A 171 -16.60 0.29 -7.31
CA THR A 171 -16.94 -0.77 -6.34
C THR A 171 -15.82 -1.78 -6.16
N GLN A 172 -15.16 -2.20 -7.26
CA GLN A 172 -14.04 -3.12 -7.19
C GLN A 172 -12.83 -2.52 -6.48
N ILE A 173 -12.51 -1.25 -6.77
CA ILE A 173 -11.40 -0.53 -6.15
C ILE A 173 -11.62 -0.43 -4.65
N HIS A 174 -12.83 -0.04 -4.23
CA HIS A 174 -13.22 0.01 -2.81
C HIS A 174 -13.14 -1.35 -2.11
N THR A 175 -13.62 -2.40 -2.78
CA THR A 175 -13.58 -3.77 -2.24
C THR A 175 -12.15 -4.24 -2.01
N LEU A 176 -11.27 -4.04 -2.99
CA LEU A 176 -9.86 -4.39 -2.90
C LEU A 176 -9.14 -3.58 -1.82
N HIS A 177 -9.41 -2.28 -1.71
CA HIS A 177 -8.82 -1.44 -0.67
C HIS A 177 -9.15 -1.96 0.73
N ARG A 178 -10.42 -2.32 0.95
CA ARG A 178 -10.88 -2.88 2.23
C ARG A 178 -10.22 -4.23 2.56
N GLU A 179 -9.97 -5.06 1.54
CA GLU A 179 -9.29 -6.34 1.72
C GLU A 179 -7.82 -6.13 2.10
N ILE A 180 -7.13 -5.20 1.44
CA ILE A 180 -5.75 -4.80 1.76
C ILE A 180 -5.64 -4.27 3.20
N GLU A 181 -6.58 -3.40 3.62
CA GLU A 181 -6.61 -2.90 4.99
C GLU A 181 -6.78 -4.03 6.01
N ARG A 182 -7.70 -4.96 5.73
CA ARG A 182 -7.92 -6.12 6.59
C ARG A 182 -6.66 -6.99 6.71
N MET A 183 -5.98 -7.26 5.59
CA MET A 183 -4.73 -8.03 5.59
C MET A 183 -3.62 -7.32 6.36
N SER A 184 -3.46 -6.01 6.15
CA SER A 184 -2.48 -5.19 6.85
C SER A 184 -2.69 -5.22 8.37
N ASN A 185 -3.94 -5.12 8.82
CA ASN A 185 -4.28 -5.20 10.24
C ASN A 185 -3.94 -6.58 10.83
N MET A 186 -4.25 -7.68 10.13
CA MET A 186 -3.89 -9.02 10.58
C MET A 186 -2.38 -9.22 10.69
N VAL A 187 -1.60 -8.71 9.73
CA VAL A 187 -0.13 -8.77 9.78
C VAL A 187 0.41 -7.99 10.99
N SER A 188 -0.13 -6.80 11.25
CA SER A 188 0.27 -5.96 12.38
C SER A 188 -0.03 -6.62 13.72
N GLU A 189 -1.21 -7.24 13.90
CA GLU A 189 -1.56 -7.97 15.12
C GLU A 189 -0.60 -9.14 15.40
N VAL A 190 -0.27 -9.90 14.36
CA VAL A 190 0.68 -11.01 14.46
C VAL A 190 2.07 -10.50 14.87
N GLN A 191 2.58 -9.45 14.22
CA GLN A 191 3.87 -8.85 14.56
C GLN A 191 3.92 -8.35 16.00
N HIS A 192 2.86 -7.68 16.47
CA HIS A 192 2.79 -7.17 17.85
C HIS A 192 2.87 -8.31 18.89
N GLN A 193 2.18 -9.42 18.65
CA GLN A 193 2.26 -10.59 19.55
C GLN A 193 3.67 -11.21 19.60
N TYR A 194 4.39 -11.22 18.47
CA TYR A 194 5.78 -11.67 18.41
C TYR A 194 6.73 -10.74 19.16
N GLU A 195 6.61 -9.43 18.95
CA GLU A 195 7.48 -8.44 19.59
C GLU A 195 7.29 -8.41 21.11
N GLU A 196 6.06 -8.44 21.62
CA GLU A 196 5.82 -8.48 23.06
C GLU A 196 6.41 -9.73 23.74
N THR A 197 6.28 -10.89 23.11
CA THR A 197 6.80 -12.16 23.65
C THR A 197 8.34 -12.16 23.65
N PHE A 198 8.95 -11.69 22.56
CA PHE A 198 10.40 -11.58 22.44
C PHE A 198 10.99 -10.53 23.40
N HIS A 199 10.39 -9.34 23.52
CA HIS A 199 10.88 -8.30 24.43
C HIS A 199 10.77 -8.71 25.91
N ARG A 200 9.71 -9.43 26.29
CA ARG A 200 9.55 -9.93 27.67
C ARG A 200 10.55 -11.05 27.96
N THR A 201 10.66 -12.05 27.10
CA THR A 201 11.35 -13.31 27.42
C THR A 201 12.75 -13.46 26.81
N GLY A 202 13.05 -12.79 25.70
CA GLY A 202 14.25 -13.05 24.91
C GLY A 202 14.27 -14.42 24.25
N LEU A 203 13.14 -15.14 24.26
CA LEU A 203 12.96 -16.48 23.72
C LEU A 203 11.98 -16.42 22.53
N ILE A 204 12.23 -17.22 21.52
CA ILE A 204 11.35 -17.39 20.35
C ILE A 204 10.88 -18.84 20.35
N THR A 205 9.57 -19.06 20.44
CA THR A 205 8.98 -20.39 20.30
C THR A 205 7.53 -20.30 19.79
N GLN A 206 7.10 -21.32 19.05
CA GLN A 206 5.70 -21.59 18.72
C GLN A 206 5.25 -22.96 19.28
N ASP A 207 6.15 -23.70 19.95
CA ASP A 207 5.87 -25.04 20.45
C ASP A 207 5.10 -24.96 21.80
N PRO A 208 3.91 -25.59 21.91
CA PRO A 208 3.14 -25.59 23.15
C PRO A 208 3.87 -26.25 24.33
N GLY A 209 4.74 -27.23 24.08
CA GLY A 209 5.54 -27.88 25.11
C GLY A 209 6.60 -26.94 25.69
N TYR A 210 7.30 -26.20 24.82
CA TYR A 210 8.28 -25.21 25.23
C TYR A 210 7.62 -24.02 25.95
N ASN A 211 6.41 -23.59 25.54
CA ASN A 211 5.67 -22.57 26.28
C ASN A 211 5.38 -22.98 27.73
N ARG A 212 4.99 -24.23 27.97
CA ARG A 212 4.82 -24.76 29.35
C ARG A 212 6.13 -24.78 30.13
N LEU A 213 7.25 -25.09 29.46
CA LEU A 213 8.58 -25.04 30.08
C LEU A 213 8.94 -23.62 30.51
N ILE A 214 8.67 -22.61 29.66
CA ILE A 214 8.89 -21.19 29.99
C ILE A 214 8.04 -20.78 31.20
N GLU A 215 6.77 -21.17 31.24
CA GLU A 215 5.88 -20.90 32.38
C GLU A 215 6.40 -21.53 33.67
N GLN A 216 6.84 -22.79 33.63
CA GLN A 216 7.47 -23.46 34.77
C GLN A 216 8.75 -22.76 35.21
N ALA A 217 9.60 -22.38 34.26
CA ALA A 217 10.82 -21.64 34.52
C ALA A 217 10.54 -20.30 35.23
N ALA A 218 9.49 -19.57 34.81
CA ALA A 218 9.07 -18.32 35.44
C ALA A 218 8.59 -18.49 36.89
N ILE A 219 7.96 -19.63 37.21
CA ILE A 219 7.52 -19.97 38.56
C ILE A 219 8.74 -20.25 39.45
N VAL A 220 9.63 -21.14 39.01
CA VAL A 220 10.82 -21.53 39.79
C VAL A 220 11.83 -20.38 39.93
N ALA A 221 11.90 -19.47 38.96
CA ALA A 221 12.75 -18.28 39.01
C ALA A 221 12.53 -17.40 40.25
N LYS A 222 11.33 -17.42 40.84
CA LYS A 222 11.01 -16.65 42.06
C LYS A 222 11.52 -17.28 43.36
N THR A 223 12.21 -18.41 43.27
CA THR A 223 12.71 -19.18 44.41
C THR A 223 14.24 -19.22 44.40
N ASP A 224 14.83 -19.59 45.54
CA ASP A 224 16.30 -19.70 45.71
C ASP A 224 16.83 -21.13 45.53
N VAL A 225 16.03 -22.04 44.97
CA VAL A 225 16.45 -23.44 44.80
C VAL A 225 17.43 -23.59 43.64
N PRO A 226 18.41 -24.52 43.71
CA PRO A 226 19.22 -24.88 42.56
C PRO A 226 18.36 -25.47 41.42
N ILE A 227 18.61 -25.04 40.19
CA ILE A 227 17.85 -25.47 39.00
C ILE A 227 18.76 -26.30 38.08
N LEU A 228 18.32 -27.52 37.76
CA LEU A 228 18.98 -28.37 36.77
C LEU A 228 18.26 -28.27 35.42
N ILE A 229 18.93 -27.71 34.42
CA ILE A 229 18.43 -27.65 33.04
C ILE A 229 18.96 -28.84 32.25
N ARG A 230 18.06 -29.69 31.76
CA ARG A 230 18.41 -30.87 30.94
C ARG A 230 17.97 -30.67 29.49
N GLY A 231 18.79 -31.15 28.57
CA GLY A 231 18.55 -31.06 27.14
C GLY A 231 19.81 -31.41 26.37
N GLU A 232 19.66 -31.71 25.08
CA GLU A 232 20.78 -32.00 24.18
C GLU A 232 21.71 -30.79 24.00
N ASN A 233 22.87 -31.00 23.39
CA ASN A 233 23.79 -29.90 23.10
C ASN A 233 23.22 -29.00 22.01
N GLY A 234 23.34 -27.68 22.19
CA GLY A 234 22.86 -26.68 21.22
C GLY A 234 21.38 -26.31 21.30
N VAL A 235 20.58 -26.87 22.23
CA VAL A 235 19.13 -26.57 22.34
C VAL A 235 18.79 -25.24 23.03
N GLY A 236 19.78 -24.38 23.30
CA GLY A 236 19.55 -23.06 23.90
C GLY A 236 19.40 -23.05 25.42
N LYS A 237 20.00 -24.01 26.15
CA LYS A 237 19.99 -24.07 27.64
C LYS A 237 20.47 -22.77 28.29
N GLU A 238 21.49 -22.12 27.72
CA GLU A 238 21.99 -20.83 28.20
C GLU A 238 20.93 -19.72 28.09
N VAL A 239 20.13 -19.72 27.02
CA VAL A 239 19.06 -18.72 26.83
C VAL A 239 17.96 -18.92 27.89
N LEU A 240 17.63 -20.17 28.22
CA LEU A 240 16.70 -20.49 29.31
C LEU A 240 17.26 -20.07 30.68
N ALA A 241 18.56 -20.27 30.93
CA ALA A 241 19.21 -19.80 32.16
C ALA A 241 19.14 -18.27 32.30
N LYS A 242 19.40 -17.53 31.22
CA LYS A 242 19.24 -16.07 31.18
C LYS A 242 17.79 -15.65 31.44
N TYR A 243 16.82 -16.36 30.85
CA TYR A 243 15.40 -16.12 31.09
C TYR A 243 15.03 -16.30 32.56
N ILE A 244 15.47 -17.39 33.19
CA ILE A 244 15.24 -17.67 34.62
C ILE A 244 15.82 -16.55 35.48
N HIS A 245 17.08 -16.18 35.26
CA HIS A 245 17.72 -15.10 36.02
C HIS A 245 16.96 -13.77 35.88
N LYS A 246 16.59 -13.39 34.65
CA LYS A 246 15.82 -12.15 34.38
C LYS A 246 14.45 -12.12 35.06
N ASN A 247 13.84 -13.28 35.30
CA ASN A 247 12.53 -13.40 35.97
C ASN A 247 12.65 -13.72 37.47
N SER A 248 13.87 -13.74 38.00
CA SER A 248 14.13 -13.98 39.43
C SER A 248 14.12 -12.71 40.26
N ASN A 249 14.08 -12.89 41.59
CA ASN A 249 14.26 -11.79 42.54
C ASN A 249 15.68 -11.18 42.47
N ARG A 250 16.62 -11.84 41.79
CA ARG A 250 18.03 -11.44 41.62
C ARG A 250 18.31 -10.89 40.21
N SER A 251 17.28 -10.52 39.46
CA SER A 251 17.41 -10.03 38.07
C SER A 251 18.25 -8.76 37.87
N LYS A 252 18.55 -8.03 38.95
CA LYS A 252 19.43 -6.86 38.95
C LYS A 252 20.87 -7.17 39.38
N GLU A 253 21.11 -8.38 39.87
CA GLU A 253 22.39 -8.86 40.37
C GLU A 253 23.17 -9.57 39.25
N PRO A 254 24.48 -9.84 39.40
CA PRO A 254 25.26 -10.45 38.32
C PRO A 254 24.79 -11.87 37.97
N LEU A 255 24.76 -12.16 36.66
CA LEU A 255 24.68 -13.51 36.11
C LEU A 255 26.05 -13.92 35.58
N ILE A 256 26.67 -14.91 36.22
CA ILE A 256 27.97 -15.46 35.80
C ILE A 256 27.74 -16.79 35.10
N ILE A 257 28.10 -16.86 33.83
CA ILE A 257 28.00 -18.08 33.01
C ILE A 257 29.39 -18.72 32.92
N VAL A 258 29.48 -20.01 33.23
CA VAL A 258 30.71 -20.78 33.19
C VAL A 258 30.46 -22.06 32.42
N ASN A 259 31.14 -22.23 31.28
CA ASN A 259 31.19 -23.53 30.60
C ASN A 259 32.30 -24.36 31.26
N CYS A 260 31.94 -25.48 31.89
CA CYS A 260 32.87 -26.35 32.60
C CYS A 260 33.80 -27.13 31.67
N ALA A 261 33.34 -27.51 30.47
CA ALA A 261 34.15 -28.22 29.48
C ALA A 261 35.21 -27.33 28.81
N ALA A 262 34.99 -26.02 28.79
CA ALA A 262 35.91 -25.05 28.18
C ALA A 262 37.11 -24.69 29.06
N ILE A 263 37.08 -25.01 30.36
CA ILE A 263 38.16 -24.68 31.30
C ILE A 263 39.06 -25.91 31.50
N PRO A 264 40.38 -25.80 31.30
CA PRO A 264 41.30 -26.90 31.60
C PRO A 264 41.17 -27.37 33.06
N GLU A 265 41.23 -28.67 33.28
CA GLU A 265 41.12 -29.29 34.61
C GLU A 265 42.12 -28.72 35.62
N THR A 266 43.32 -28.34 35.17
CA THR A 266 44.36 -27.74 36.02
C THR A 266 44.03 -26.31 36.49
N LEU A 267 43.11 -25.61 35.83
CA LEU A 267 42.77 -24.22 36.10
C LEU A 267 41.36 -24.04 36.68
N ILE A 268 40.47 -25.01 36.50
CA ILE A 268 39.06 -24.89 36.89
C ILE A 268 38.86 -24.50 38.36
N GLU A 269 39.73 -24.98 39.26
CA GLU A 269 39.70 -24.59 40.66
C GLU A 269 39.96 -23.10 40.86
N SER A 270 41.07 -22.62 40.31
CA SER A 270 41.46 -21.21 40.41
C SER A 270 40.49 -20.26 39.70
N GLU A 271 39.79 -20.73 38.66
CA GLU A 271 38.73 -19.96 38.01
C GLU A 271 37.47 -19.88 38.88
N LEU A 272 36.98 -21.01 39.38
CA LEU A 272 35.72 -21.06 40.14
C LEU A 272 35.85 -20.41 41.52
N PHE A 273 36.94 -20.69 42.24
CA PHE A 273 37.12 -20.30 43.64
C PHE A 273 38.13 -19.18 43.86
N GLY A 274 38.92 -18.83 42.84
CA GLY A 274 39.95 -17.81 42.99
C GLY A 274 41.19 -18.32 43.72
N TYR A 275 42.12 -17.41 43.98
CA TYR A 275 43.31 -17.65 44.78
C TYR A 275 43.88 -16.36 45.35
N GLU A 276 44.57 -16.45 46.48
CA GLU A 276 45.30 -15.33 47.08
C GLU A 276 46.74 -15.23 46.53
N GLU A 277 47.36 -14.07 46.72
CA GLU A 277 48.77 -13.88 46.38
C GLU A 277 49.66 -14.90 47.09
N GLY A 278 50.53 -15.58 46.34
CA GLY A 278 51.43 -16.60 46.87
C GLY A 278 50.82 -18.00 47.02
N ALA A 279 49.59 -18.25 46.58
CA ALA A 279 48.96 -19.57 46.63
C ALA A 279 49.74 -20.66 45.86
N PHE A 280 50.44 -20.30 44.78
CA PHE A 280 51.31 -21.19 44.00
C PHE A 280 52.40 -20.41 43.26
N THR A 281 53.42 -21.11 42.75
CA THR A 281 54.50 -20.51 41.94
C THR A 281 53.93 -19.97 40.62
N GLY A 282 53.87 -18.65 40.48
CA GLY A 282 53.25 -17.96 39.33
C GLY A 282 51.94 -17.25 39.63
N ALA A 283 51.46 -17.27 40.89
CA ALA A 283 50.29 -16.50 41.31
C ALA A 283 50.52 -14.98 41.08
N SER A 284 49.52 -14.33 40.49
CA SER A 284 49.54 -12.89 40.24
C SER A 284 49.60 -12.08 41.55
N LYS A 285 50.32 -10.96 41.54
CA LYS A 285 50.28 -10.00 42.65
C LYS A 285 48.85 -9.48 42.81
N GLY A 286 48.30 -9.59 44.02
CA GLY A 286 46.90 -9.26 44.32
C GLY A 286 45.88 -10.41 44.20
N GLY A 287 46.29 -11.64 43.86
CA GLY A 287 45.39 -12.79 43.74
C GLY A 287 44.39 -12.69 42.58
N LYS A 288 43.34 -13.52 42.60
CA LYS A 288 42.24 -13.53 41.63
C LYS A 288 40.94 -13.92 42.31
N MET A 289 39.88 -13.13 42.14
CA MET A 289 38.53 -13.48 42.59
C MET A 289 37.95 -14.65 41.80
N GLY A 290 37.27 -15.55 42.49
CA GLY A 290 36.58 -16.69 41.89
C GLY A 290 35.27 -16.31 41.20
N LYS A 291 34.80 -17.14 40.26
CA LYS A 291 33.48 -16.98 39.63
C LYS A 291 32.34 -17.02 40.64
N PHE A 292 32.45 -17.79 41.73
CA PHE A 292 31.45 -17.81 42.80
C PHE A 292 31.36 -16.46 43.51
N GLU A 293 32.49 -15.82 43.79
CA GLU A 293 32.52 -14.50 44.42
C GLU A 293 31.98 -13.41 43.48
N LEU A 294 32.31 -13.49 42.19
CA LEU A 294 31.76 -12.59 41.17
C LEU A 294 30.24 -12.73 41.01
N ALA A 295 29.69 -13.90 41.34
CA ALA A 295 28.26 -14.19 41.33
C ALA A 295 27.57 -13.91 42.68
N ASN A 296 28.28 -13.32 43.65
CA ASN A 296 27.72 -13.07 44.97
C ASN A 296 26.41 -12.26 44.87
N HIS A 297 25.40 -12.65 45.65
CA HIS A 297 24.01 -12.18 45.60
C HIS A 297 23.26 -12.39 44.26
N GLY A 298 23.95 -12.85 43.22
CA GLY A 298 23.42 -13.07 41.88
C GLY A 298 23.12 -14.53 41.57
N THR A 299 23.52 -14.94 40.38
CA THR A 299 23.29 -16.30 39.85
C THR A 299 24.54 -16.78 39.14
N ILE A 300 24.95 -18.02 39.41
CA ILE A 300 25.97 -18.72 38.62
C ILE A 300 25.31 -19.83 37.82
N PHE A 301 25.56 -19.86 36.51
CA PHE A 301 25.13 -20.93 35.62
C PHE A 301 26.34 -21.75 35.20
N LEU A 302 26.34 -23.02 35.58
CA LEU A 302 27.39 -23.99 35.26
C LEU A 302 26.91 -24.83 34.06
N ASP A 303 27.33 -24.45 32.86
CA ASP A 303 27.04 -25.22 31.66
C ASP A 303 27.97 -26.42 31.53
N GLU A 304 27.47 -27.50 30.97
CA GLU A 304 28.20 -28.77 30.84
C GLU A 304 28.77 -29.28 32.18
N ILE A 305 28.01 -29.11 33.28
CA ILE A 305 28.40 -29.54 34.63
C ILE A 305 28.76 -31.03 34.74
N GLY A 306 28.29 -31.85 33.80
CA GLY A 306 28.66 -33.27 33.70
C GLY A 306 30.14 -33.50 33.40
N ASP A 307 30.82 -32.53 32.78
CA ASP A 307 32.26 -32.57 32.46
C ASP A 307 33.13 -32.01 33.61
N MET A 308 32.53 -31.67 34.75
CA MET A 308 33.26 -31.19 35.92
C MET A 308 34.08 -32.32 36.58
N PRO A 309 35.40 -32.13 36.81
CA PRO A 309 36.24 -33.11 37.49
C PRO A 309 35.71 -33.52 38.87
N VAL A 310 35.87 -34.80 39.24
CA VAL A 310 35.34 -35.35 40.50
C VAL A 310 35.87 -34.62 41.74
N SER A 311 37.12 -34.19 41.72
CA SER A 311 37.74 -33.38 42.78
C SER A 311 36.97 -32.08 43.02
N MET A 312 36.44 -31.46 41.96
CA MET A 312 35.69 -30.20 42.01
C MET A 312 34.25 -30.39 42.48
N GLN A 313 33.63 -31.52 42.16
CA GLN A 313 32.27 -31.83 42.61
C GLN A 313 32.15 -31.82 44.14
N SER A 314 33.18 -32.30 44.85
CA SER A 314 33.22 -32.26 46.32
C SER A 314 33.24 -30.84 46.90
N LYS A 315 33.91 -29.90 46.22
CA LYS A 315 34.00 -28.48 46.62
C LYS A 315 32.72 -27.74 46.28
N LEU A 316 32.17 -28.01 45.09
CA LEU A 316 30.87 -27.47 44.67
C LEU A 316 29.76 -27.89 45.65
N LEU A 317 29.77 -29.15 46.10
CA LEU A 317 28.79 -29.64 47.07
C LEU A 317 28.81 -28.83 48.37
N ARG A 318 30.00 -28.48 48.89
CA ARG A 318 30.11 -27.64 50.10
C ARG A 318 29.46 -26.27 49.90
N VAL A 319 29.70 -25.64 48.75
CA VAL A 319 29.13 -24.33 48.40
C VAL A 319 27.61 -24.35 48.31
N ILE A 320 27.01 -25.48 47.93
CA ILE A 320 25.56 -25.62 47.83
C ILE A 320 24.92 -25.96 49.18
N GLN A 321 25.66 -26.63 50.07
CA GLN A 321 25.16 -27.10 51.38
C GLN A 321 25.29 -26.08 52.51
N GLU A 322 26.36 -25.26 52.48
CA GLU A 322 26.66 -24.21 53.46
C GLU A 322 26.03 -22.87 53.05
#